data_AF-A0A2P4XCE5-F1
#
_entry.id   AF-A0A2P4XCE5-F1
#
_cell.length_a   1.000
_cell.length_b   1.000
_cell.length_c   1.000
_cell.angle_alpha   90.00
_cell.angle_beta   90.00
_cell.angle_gamma   90.00
#
_symmetry.space_group_name_H-M   'P 1'
#
loop_
_entity.id
_entity.type
_entity.pdbx_description
1 polymer ?
#
loop_
_entity_poly.entity_id
_entity_poly.type
_entity_poly.pdbx_seq_one_letter_code
_entity_poly.pdbx_strand_id
1 'polypeptide(L)'
;MAGGLVNTDTSSPYTVPSECDNKVVPYKIGIAPDNDFTRNYFVETMDMWYPRVDLLNSTTETVTIPSFKDSIQFFDTNDALTDYVKSDTYGDNLDNPKIYAAIVFDSAPTGNDIGTFGSIEYSLRLNATRGDDRNSAGRVPTTDGELVDIELFQKDIVTDYYSVYTVTGFMTLQTLVTRFVTCMPEWNSANQSTTGICQRPQTTAIASSELDNTLLSALTNDGLIQEALSALGLANSTDFSSALSSLSNSTKEALLIPLRQAPQSMLGSTVAPFPVDDYTSSPFYANVASVFSIVFIMAYLFTISRILVVLIQEKELRQREFMKILGVTERTITVTWYMTYAAILFVGAIVQAIAGLAGLFPNSSLIVTFLFFFLFGMSVLALAFLISTLFSKARVGAFVGMVAFFAMYAISQGFSTGTAEGTKQIGSLLSPVALSLGVNV
;
A
#
# COMPACT_ATOMS: atom_id res chain seq x y z
N MET A 1 10.66 26.63 -18.80
CA MET A 1 10.25 26.25 -20.18
C MET A 1 9.89 24.77 -20.18
N ALA A 2 8.61 24.42 -20.33
CA ALA A 2 8.12 23.04 -20.29
C ALA A 2 7.74 22.58 -21.71
N GLY A 3 8.74 22.57 -22.60
CA GLY A 3 8.54 22.29 -24.02
C GLY A 3 8.32 20.82 -24.37
N GLY A 4 7.97 19.95 -23.41
CA GLY A 4 7.58 18.55 -23.67
C GLY A 4 8.56 17.75 -24.53
N LEU A 5 9.87 18.00 -24.40
CA LEU A 5 10.92 17.30 -25.13
C LEU A 5 11.27 16.03 -24.35
N VAL A 6 10.64 14.91 -24.71
CA VAL A 6 10.77 13.63 -24.00
C VAL A 6 11.25 12.50 -24.91
N ASN A 7 11.38 12.74 -26.21
CA ASN A 7 11.81 11.71 -27.16
C ASN A 7 13.30 11.39 -26.94
N THR A 8 13.65 10.12 -26.97
CA THR A 8 15.02 9.61 -26.79
C THR A 8 15.74 9.42 -28.13
N ASP A 9 15.00 9.42 -29.24
CA ASP A 9 15.57 9.38 -30.57
C ASP A 9 16.16 10.75 -30.96
N THR A 10 17.49 10.78 -31.10
CA THR A 10 18.26 11.97 -31.50
C THR A 10 17.87 12.56 -32.86
N SER A 11 17.17 11.79 -33.70
CA SER A 11 16.67 12.26 -35.00
C SER A 11 15.32 12.98 -34.91
N SER A 12 14.62 12.85 -33.79
CA SER A 12 13.32 13.46 -33.57
C SER A 12 13.45 14.97 -33.28
N PRO A 13 12.60 15.83 -33.86
CA PRO A 13 12.55 17.24 -33.51
C PRO A 13 12.15 17.49 -32.04
N TYR A 14 11.64 16.46 -31.36
CA TYR A 14 11.20 16.50 -29.97
C TYR A 14 12.16 15.79 -29.01
N THR A 15 13.39 15.54 -29.45
CA THR A 15 14.44 14.92 -28.64
C THR A 15 14.75 15.73 -27.40
N VAL A 16 15.09 15.05 -26.30
CA VAL A 16 15.67 15.70 -25.13
C VAL A 16 16.93 16.48 -25.57
N PRO A 17 17.08 17.77 -25.20
CA PRO A 17 18.25 18.55 -25.58
C PRO A 17 19.53 17.95 -25.04
N SER A 18 20.61 18.02 -25.84
CA SER A 18 21.93 17.49 -25.48
C SER A 18 22.51 18.10 -24.18
N GLU A 19 22.07 19.29 -23.79
CA GLU A 19 22.48 19.99 -22.57
C GLU A 19 21.92 19.34 -21.30
N CYS A 20 20.84 18.58 -21.45
CA CYS A 20 20.16 17.80 -20.42
C CYS A 20 20.63 16.33 -20.39
N ASP A 21 21.52 15.93 -21.31
CA ASP A 21 22.12 14.62 -21.33
C ASP A 21 22.86 14.34 -20.01
N ASN A 22 22.66 13.14 -19.46
CA ASN A 22 23.12 12.69 -18.13
C ASN A 22 22.63 13.50 -16.91
N LYS A 23 21.74 14.49 -17.09
CA LYS A 23 21.14 15.27 -15.99
C LYS A 23 19.67 14.94 -15.78
N VAL A 24 18.98 14.55 -16.84
CA VAL A 24 17.56 14.24 -16.84
C VAL A 24 17.35 12.90 -17.50
N VAL A 25 16.70 11.98 -16.80
CA VAL A 25 16.25 10.70 -17.35
C VAL A 25 14.73 10.77 -17.49
N PRO A 26 14.18 10.68 -18.71
CA PRO A 26 12.75 10.77 -18.91
C PRO A 26 12.03 9.54 -18.37
N TYR A 27 10.78 9.74 -17.97
CA TYR A 27 9.86 8.64 -17.68
C TYR A 27 9.18 8.21 -18.97
N LYS A 28 9.10 6.90 -19.19
CA LYS A 28 8.47 6.27 -20.36
C LYS A 28 7.42 5.24 -19.93
N ILE A 29 6.47 4.98 -20.81
CA ILE A 29 5.53 3.88 -20.71
C ILE A 29 6.11 2.68 -21.48
N GLY A 30 6.35 1.56 -20.80
CA GLY A 30 6.80 0.33 -21.44
C GLY A 30 5.67 -0.34 -22.22
N ILE A 31 5.94 -0.84 -23.42
CA ILE A 31 4.99 -1.65 -24.20
C ILE A 31 5.67 -2.95 -24.61
N ALA A 32 5.01 -4.08 -24.33
CA ALA A 32 5.49 -5.40 -24.71
C ALA A 32 4.31 -6.30 -25.16
N PRO A 33 4.51 -7.23 -26.11
CA PRO A 33 5.70 -7.40 -26.97
C PRO A 33 5.74 -6.37 -28.10
N ASP A 34 6.90 -6.12 -28.67
CA ASP A 34 7.07 -5.30 -29.87
C ASP A 34 6.68 -6.10 -31.13
N ASN A 35 5.48 -5.83 -31.64
CA ASN A 35 4.94 -6.48 -32.83
C ASN A 35 4.02 -5.53 -33.60
N ASP A 36 3.50 -5.98 -34.76
CA ASP A 36 2.60 -5.16 -35.59
C ASP A 36 1.35 -4.70 -34.83
N PHE A 37 0.83 -5.52 -33.90
CA PHE A 37 -0.33 -5.16 -33.10
C PHE A 37 -0.02 -4.01 -32.14
N THR A 38 1.09 -4.05 -31.41
CA THR A 38 1.43 -2.99 -30.45
C THR A 38 1.96 -1.74 -31.14
N ARG A 39 2.81 -1.89 -32.15
CA ARG A 39 3.49 -0.78 -32.83
C ARG A 39 2.59 -0.10 -33.85
N ASN A 40 2.09 -0.86 -34.84
CA ASN A 40 1.41 -0.30 -36.01
C ASN A 40 -0.10 -0.14 -35.81
N TYR A 41 -0.69 -0.85 -34.84
CA TYR A 41 -2.13 -0.80 -34.57
C TYR A 41 -2.44 -0.02 -33.28
N PHE A 42 -1.96 -0.46 -32.12
CA PHE A 42 -2.25 0.18 -30.84
C PHE A 42 -1.61 1.56 -30.71
N VAL A 43 -0.29 1.67 -30.85
CA VAL A 43 0.43 2.95 -30.67
C VAL A 43 0.06 3.99 -31.73
N GLU A 44 -0.08 3.61 -33.00
CA GLU A 44 -0.54 4.54 -34.04
C GLU A 44 -1.96 5.04 -33.77
N THR A 45 -2.87 4.19 -33.24
CA THR A 45 -4.19 4.65 -32.78
C THR A 45 -4.05 5.65 -31.63
N MET A 46 -3.19 5.36 -30.65
CA MET A 46 -2.96 6.26 -29.53
C MET A 46 -2.32 7.58 -29.96
N ASP A 47 -1.45 7.59 -30.97
CA ASP A 47 -0.84 8.81 -31.49
C ASP A 47 -1.88 9.71 -32.17
N MET A 48 -2.83 9.10 -32.90
CA MET A 48 -3.97 9.82 -33.49
C MET A 48 -4.93 10.38 -32.42
N TRP A 49 -5.12 9.69 -31.30
CA TRP A 49 -6.01 10.14 -30.23
C TRP A 49 -5.34 11.08 -29.22
N TYR A 50 -4.05 10.95 -29.00
CA TYR A 50 -3.26 11.73 -28.05
C TYR A 50 -2.05 12.36 -28.77
N PRO A 51 -2.30 13.27 -29.73
CA PRO A 51 -1.23 13.97 -30.42
C PRO A 51 -0.54 14.94 -29.47
N ARG A 52 0.58 15.50 -29.91
CA ARG A 52 1.24 16.60 -29.22
C ARG A 52 0.32 17.83 -29.17
N VAL A 53 0.13 18.43 -27.99
CA VAL A 53 -0.78 19.57 -27.79
C VAL A 53 -0.06 20.73 -27.14
N ASP A 54 -0.07 21.90 -27.78
CA ASP A 54 0.49 23.13 -27.23
C ASP A 54 -0.57 23.88 -26.40
N LEU A 55 -0.31 24.03 -25.10
CA LEU A 55 -1.24 24.64 -24.13
C LEU A 55 -1.07 26.16 -24.00
N LEU A 56 0.04 26.71 -24.48
CA LEU A 56 0.29 28.16 -24.50
C LEU A 56 0.73 28.59 -25.88
N ASN A 57 0.02 29.56 -26.44
CA ASN A 57 0.41 30.23 -27.68
C ASN A 57 1.20 31.50 -27.34
N SER A 58 2.39 31.33 -26.75
CA SER A 58 3.31 32.44 -26.45
C SER A 58 4.64 32.24 -27.16
N THR A 59 5.18 33.32 -27.71
CA THR A 59 6.45 33.32 -28.46
C THR A 59 7.68 33.10 -27.57
N THR A 60 7.54 33.19 -26.24
CA THR A 60 8.63 33.12 -25.27
C THR A 60 8.57 31.91 -24.33
N GLU A 61 7.40 31.32 -24.13
CA GLU A 61 7.20 30.17 -23.24
C GLU A 61 6.19 29.19 -23.85
N THR A 62 6.66 27.98 -24.18
CA THR A 62 5.81 26.88 -24.65
C THR A 62 5.62 25.88 -23.52
N VAL A 63 4.36 25.57 -23.24
CA VAL A 63 3.96 24.44 -22.39
C VAL A 63 3.24 23.48 -23.31
N THR A 64 3.83 22.32 -23.52
CA THR A 64 3.36 21.36 -24.52
C THR A 64 3.18 19.98 -23.89
N ILE A 65 2.02 19.37 -24.09
CA ILE A 65 1.79 17.96 -23.77
C ILE A 65 2.47 17.14 -24.87
N PRO A 66 3.44 16.26 -24.53
CA PRO A 66 4.07 15.39 -25.52
C PRO A 66 3.06 14.40 -26.09
N SER A 67 3.32 13.90 -27.31
CA SER A 67 2.50 12.82 -27.88
C SER A 67 2.65 11.54 -27.05
N PHE A 68 1.66 10.66 -27.14
CA PHE A 68 1.78 9.33 -26.54
C PHE A 68 2.98 8.56 -27.10
N LYS A 69 3.19 8.64 -28.43
CA LYS A 69 4.29 7.97 -29.14
C LYS A 69 5.68 8.45 -28.74
N ASP A 70 5.83 9.74 -28.38
CA ASP A 70 7.10 10.25 -27.84
C ASP A 70 7.40 9.75 -26.43
N SER A 71 6.39 9.23 -25.71
CA SER A 71 6.46 8.89 -24.29
C SER A 71 6.55 7.38 -24.01
N ILE A 72 6.72 6.55 -25.04
CA ILE A 72 6.77 5.08 -24.93
C ILE A 72 8.17 4.51 -25.15
N GLN A 73 8.39 3.30 -24.64
CA GLN A 73 9.55 2.45 -24.92
C GLN A 73 9.04 1.04 -25.23
N PHE A 74 9.46 0.47 -26.35
CA PHE A 74 9.10 -0.90 -26.72
C PHE A 74 10.09 -1.92 -26.15
N PHE A 75 9.58 -3.11 -25.85
CA PHE A 75 10.33 -4.28 -25.44
C PHE A 75 9.88 -5.50 -26.25
N ASP A 76 10.84 -6.30 -26.71
CA ASP A 76 10.56 -7.47 -27.57
C ASP A 76 9.62 -8.47 -26.89
N THR A 77 9.78 -8.68 -25.58
CA THR A 77 9.00 -9.63 -24.80
C THR A 77 8.74 -9.12 -23.39
N ASN A 78 7.79 -9.76 -22.70
CA ASN A 78 7.53 -9.53 -21.29
C ASN A 78 8.75 -9.79 -20.40
N ASP A 79 9.53 -10.83 -20.72
CA ASP A 79 10.75 -11.18 -19.99
C ASP A 79 11.84 -10.13 -20.19
N ALA A 80 12.01 -9.61 -21.43
CA ALA A 80 12.95 -8.54 -21.71
C ALA A 80 12.65 -7.25 -20.91
N LEU A 81 11.37 -6.92 -20.74
CA LEU A 81 10.96 -5.84 -19.85
C LEU A 81 11.36 -6.12 -18.39
N THR A 82 11.13 -7.34 -17.90
CA THR A 82 11.49 -7.72 -16.53
C THR A 82 13.00 -7.70 -16.31
N ASP A 83 13.78 -8.20 -17.26
CA ASP A 83 15.24 -8.20 -17.21
C ASP A 83 15.80 -6.78 -17.25
N TYR A 84 15.21 -5.91 -18.06
CA TYR A 84 15.56 -4.49 -18.12
C TYR A 84 15.34 -3.78 -16.77
N VAL A 85 14.16 -3.94 -16.16
CA VAL A 85 13.84 -3.29 -14.87
C VAL A 85 14.73 -3.82 -13.73
N LYS A 86 15.23 -5.05 -13.84
CA LYS A 86 16.18 -5.64 -12.88
C LYS A 86 17.64 -5.32 -13.16
N SER A 87 17.95 -4.76 -14.32
CA SER A 87 19.31 -4.47 -14.73
C SER A 87 19.92 -3.32 -13.94
N ASP A 88 21.24 -3.34 -13.76
CA ASP A 88 21.98 -2.25 -13.11
C ASP A 88 21.94 -0.94 -13.91
N THR A 89 21.58 -1.00 -15.20
CA THR A 89 21.51 0.14 -16.12
C THR A 89 20.14 0.83 -16.14
N TYR A 90 19.19 0.38 -15.33
CA TYR A 90 17.81 0.88 -15.34
C TYR A 90 17.72 2.35 -14.91
N GLY A 91 17.26 3.21 -15.81
CA GLY A 91 16.98 4.61 -15.49
C GLY A 91 18.23 5.46 -15.28
N ASP A 92 19.36 5.04 -15.84
CA ASP A 92 20.67 5.70 -15.69
C ASP A 92 20.89 6.82 -16.71
N ASN A 93 20.45 6.64 -17.95
CA ASN A 93 20.74 7.54 -19.06
C ASN A 93 19.55 7.67 -20.04
N LEU A 94 19.71 8.45 -21.10
CA LEU A 94 18.65 8.67 -22.10
C LEU A 94 18.27 7.39 -22.84
N ASP A 95 19.25 6.53 -23.14
CA ASP A 95 19.04 5.26 -23.83
C ASP A 95 18.35 4.21 -22.93
N ASN A 96 18.53 4.33 -21.61
CA ASN A 96 17.88 3.49 -20.60
C ASN A 96 16.96 4.34 -19.72
N PRO A 97 15.77 4.73 -20.22
CA PRO A 97 14.84 5.60 -19.50
C PRO A 97 14.16 4.88 -18.33
N LYS A 98 13.61 5.66 -17.40
CA LYS A 98 12.81 5.13 -16.28
C LYS A 98 11.44 4.70 -16.79
N ILE A 99 10.99 3.49 -16.44
CA ILE A 99 9.66 3.02 -16.78
C ILE A 99 8.71 3.41 -15.65
N TYR A 100 7.76 4.31 -15.96
CA TYR A 100 6.73 4.72 -15.00
C TYR A 100 5.70 3.60 -14.81
N ALA A 101 5.24 3.05 -15.93
CA ALA A 101 4.32 1.93 -15.99
C ALA A 101 4.53 1.18 -17.31
N ALA A 102 4.06 -0.05 -17.41
CA ALA A 102 4.12 -0.83 -18.64
C ALA A 102 2.77 -1.50 -18.95
N ILE A 103 2.44 -1.55 -20.23
CA ILE A 103 1.32 -2.29 -20.80
C ILE A 103 1.89 -3.53 -21.48
N VAL A 104 1.56 -4.70 -20.94
CA VAL A 104 1.99 -5.98 -21.49
C VAL A 104 0.77 -6.67 -22.10
N PHE A 105 0.80 -6.97 -23.38
CA PHE A 105 -0.23 -7.78 -24.03
C PHE A 105 0.20 -9.24 -24.02
N ASP A 106 -0.43 -10.05 -23.18
CA ASP A 106 -0.14 -11.47 -23.03
C ASP A 106 -0.71 -12.29 -24.20
N SER A 107 -1.88 -11.88 -24.72
CA SER A 107 -2.50 -12.46 -25.90
C SER A 107 -3.21 -11.38 -26.72
N ALA A 108 -2.86 -11.25 -28.00
CA ALA A 108 -3.49 -10.31 -28.93
C ALA A 108 -3.58 -10.91 -30.34
N PRO A 109 -4.54 -10.46 -31.18
CA PRO A 109 -4.63 -10.89 -32.57
C PRO A 109 -3.36 -10.57 -33.37
N THR A 110 -2.98 -11.45 -34.29
CA THR A 110 -1.75 -11.32 -35.10
C THR A 110 -2.05 -11.39 -36.59
N GLY A 111 -1.23 -10.72 -37.41
CA GLY A 111 -1.34 -10.78 -38.86
C GLY A 111 -2.68 -10.24 -39.38
N ASN A 112 -3.41 -11.07 -40.12
CA ASN A 112 -4.68 -10.69 -40.74
C ASN A 112 -5.85 -10.58 -39.74
N ASP A 113 -5.68 -11.13 -38.54
CA ASP A 113 -6.72 -11.07 -37.50
C ASP A 113 -6.69 -9.75 -36.71
N ILE A 114 -5.68 -8.90 -36.93
CA ILE A 114 -5.63 -7.56 -36.33
C ILE A 114 -6.85 -6.76 -36.81
N GLY A 115 -7.52 -6.08 -35.88
CA GLY A 115 -8.77 -5.36 -36.14
C GLY A 115 -10.02 -6.25 -36.23
N THR A 116 -9.93 -7.55 -35.99
CA THR A 116 -11.10 -8.45 -35.87
C THR A 116 -11.48 -8.68 -34.40
N PHE A 117 -12.79 -8.79 -34.12
CA PHE A 117 -13.29 -9.00 -32.76
C PHE A 117 -12.77 -10.31 -32.17
N GLY A 118 -11.91 -10.20 -31.15
CA GLY A 118 -11.30 -11.32 -30.46
C GLY A 118 -10.98 -10.99 -29.00
N SER A 119 -10.59 -12.01 -28.24
CA SER A 119 -10.13 -11.84 -26.86
C SER A 119 -8.73 -11.25 -26.83
N ILE A 120 -8.54 -10.22 -26.00
CA ILE A 120 -7.24 -9.61 -25.72
C ILE A 120 -6.96 -9.78 -24.23
N GLU A 121 -5.80 -10.33 -23.90
CA GLU A 121 -5.31 -10.46 -22.54
C GLU A 121 -4.16 -9.47 -22.36
N TYR A 122 -4.22 -8.66 -21.30
CA TYR A 122 -3.21 -7.67 -21.00
C TYR A 122 -3.00 -7.53 -19.49
N SER A 123 -1.78 -7.15 -19.14
CA SER A 123 -1.33 -6.87 -17.79
C SER A 123 -0.78 -5.46 -17.71
N LEU A 124 -1.21 -4.69 -16.70
CA LEU A 124 -0.62 -3.40 -16.37
C LEU A 124 0.40 -3.59 -15.25
N ARG A 125 1.61 -3.11 -15.46
CA ARG A 125 2.69 -3.18 -14.47
C ARG A 125 3.05 -1.76 -14.04
N LEU A 126 3.00 -1.48 -12.75
CA LEU A 126 3.45 -0.21 -12.19
C LEU A 126 4.52 -0.43 -11.14
N ASN A 127 5.24 0.65 -10.84
CA ASN A 127 6.27 0.65 -9.82
C ASN A 127 5.65 0.48 -8.42
N ALA A 128 6.01 -0.62 -7.74
CA ALA A 128 5.59 -0.92 -6.36
C ALA A 128 6.68 -0.63 -5.30
N THR A 129 7.82 -0.02 -5.67
CA THR A 129 8.94 0.22 -4.74
C THR A 129 8.67 1.35 -3.74
N ARG A 130 7.58 2.13 -3.91
CA ARG A 130 7.13 3.14 -2.95
C ARG A 130 5.94 2.64 -2.16
N GLY A 131 6.15 2.25 -0.91
CA GLY A 131 5.08 2.03 0.06
C GLY A 131 5.00 0.61 0.60
N ASP A 132 5.94 0.26 1.48
CA ASP A 132 5.92 -1.00 2.23
C ASP A 132 4.76 -1.08 3.24
N ASP A 133 4.10 0.05 3.51
CA ASP A 133 2.97 0.15 4.43
C ASP A 133 1.64 0.35 3.70
N ARG A 134 0.59 -0.27 4.25
CA ARG A 134 -0.80 -0.23 3.74
C ARG A 134 -1.32 1.19 3.49
N ASN A 135 -0.86 2.16 4.26
CA ASN A 135 -1.35 3.55 4.25
C ASN A 135 -0.41 4.51 3.48
N SER A 136 0.57 3.99 2.76
CA SER A 136 1.49 4.83 2.01
C SER A 136 0.82 5.40 0.75
N ALA A 137 0.85 6.73 0.60
CA ALA A 137 0.24 7.46 -0.52
C ALA A 137 0.82 7.10 -1.90
N GLY A 138 1.94 6.37 -1.97
CA GLY A 138 2.58 5.92 -3.21
C GLY A 138 2.37 4.45 -3.56
N ARG A 139 1.62 3.69 -2.74
CA ARG A 139 1.52 2.23 -2.84
C ARG A 139 0.65 1.78 -4.02
N VAL A 140 1.19 0.94 -4.90
CA VAL A 140 0.40 0.26 -5.94
C VAL A 140 -0.15 -1.06 -5.38
N PRO A 141 -1.44 -1.41 -5.60
CA PRO A 141 -1.99 -2.70 -5.19
C PRO A 141 -1.17 -3.87 -5.79
N THR A 142 -0.80 -4.85 -4.96
CA THR A 142 0.00 -6.00 -5.42
C THR A 142 -0.91 -7.18 -5.79
N THR A 143 -0.50 -7.96 -6.79
CA THR A 143 -1.25 -9.15 -7.26
C THR A 143 -0.72 -10.46 -6.68
N ASP A 144 0.38 -10.41 -5.93
CA ASP A 144 1.06 -11.55 -5.30
C ASP A 144 0.40 -12.04 -4.00
N GLY A 145 -0.53 -11.25 -3.44
CA GLY A 145 -1.25 -11.61 -2.21
C GLY A 145 -0.38 -11.61 -0.95
N GLU A 146 0.88 -11.16 -1.01
CA GLU A 146 1.75 -11.03 0.16
C GLU A 146 1.22 -9.98 1.16
N LEU A 147 0.55 -8.96 0.62
CA LEU A 147 -0.18 -7.95 1.39
C LEU A 147 -1.68 -8.15 1.19
N VAL A 148 -2.34 -8.76 2.18
CA VAL A 148 -3.79 -8.89 2.17
C VAL A 148 -4.41 -7.51 2.41
N ASP A 149 -4.90 -6.87 1.35
CA ASP A 149 -5.51 -5.54 1.42
C ASP A 149 -6.84 -5.49 2.19
N ILE A 150 -7.43 -6.67 2.45
CA ILE A 150 -8.74 -6.83 3.10
C ILE A 150 -8.63 -7.90 4.18
N GLU A 151 -8.65 -7.50 5.45
CA GLU A 151 -8.73 -8.48 6.53
C GLU A 151 -10.09 -9.17 6.49
N LEU A 152 -10.14 -10.49 6.72
CA LEU A 152 -11.38 -11.27 6.74
C LEU A 152 -12.44 -10.74 7.73
N PHE A 153 -12.01 -9.96 8.73
CA PHE A 153 -12.88 -9.35 9.74
C PHE A 153 -12.99 -7.83 9.60
N GLN A 154 -12.43 -7.25 8.53
CA GLN A 154 -12.56 -5.84 8.25
C GLN A 154 -14.02 -5.52 7.92
N LYS A 155 -14.61 -4.64 8.75
CA LYS A 155 -15.98 -4.13 8.53
C LYS A 155 -15.97 -2.70 7.99
N ASP A 156 -14.95 -1.93 8.35
CA ASP A 156 -14.84 -0.54 7.91
C ASP A 156 -14.31 -0.47 6.47
N ILE A 157 -14.82 0.52 5.73
CA ILE A 157 -14.31 0.77 4.38
C ILE A 157 -13.00 1.55 4.52
N VAL A 158 -11.89 0.91 4.18
CA VAL A 158 -10.62 1.62 4.03
C VAL A 158 -10.69 2.36 2.70
N THR A 159 -10.72 3.69 2.73
CA THR A 159 -10.84 4.48 1.50
C THR A 159 -9.51 4.83 0.85
N ASP A 160 -8.41 4.59 1.55
CA ASP A 160 -7.07 5.10 1.18
C ASP A 160 -6.56 4.56 -0.16
N TYR A 161 -6.90 3.32 -0.52
CA TYR A 161 -6.41 2.70 -1.75
C TYR A 161 -7.20 3.13 -3.00
N TYR A 162 -8.46 3.58 -2.87
CA TYR A 162 -9.27 3.94 -4.03
C TYR A 162 -8.75 5.20 -4.71
N SER A 163 -8.40 6.22 -3.93
CA SER A 163 -7.80 7.45 -4.47
C SER A 163 -6.44 7.16 -5.10
N VAL A 164 -5.67 6.25 -4.52
CA VAL A 164 -4.39 5.82 -5.06
C VAL A 164 -4.56 5.11 -6.41
N TYR A 165 -5.55 4.23 -6.54
CA TYR A 165 -5.87 3.56 -7.81
C TYR A 165 -6.19 4.53 -8.95
N THR A 166 -6.89 5.64 -8.65
CA THR A 166 -7.24 6.64 -9.65
C THR A 166 -6.13 7.63 -9.95
N VAL A 167 -5.28 7.95 -8.97
CA VAL A 167 -4.25 8.99 -9.11
C VAL A 167 -2.90 8.44 -9.60
N THR A 168 -2.54 7.19 -9.32
CA THR A 168 -1.24 6.60 -9.70
C THR A 168 -1.14 6.19 -11.18
N GLY A 169 -2.16 6.48 -11.99
CA GLY A 169 -2.16 6.21 -13.43
C GLY A 169 -2.60 4.80 -13.83
N PHE A 170 -2.81 3.87 -12.88
CA PHE A 170 -3.36 2.54 -13.19
C PHE A 170 -4.70 2.67 -13.91
N MET A 171 -5.66 3.39 -13.30
CA MET A 171 -6.99 3.59 -13.89
C MET A 171 -6.92 4.33 -15.24
N THR A 172 -5.97 5.26 -15.38
CA THR A 172 -5.73 5.99 -16.64
C THR A 172 -5.30 5.05 -17.76
N LEU A 173 -4.31 4.19 -17.51
CA LEU A 173 -3.83 3.21 -18.50
C LEU A 173 -4.88 2.14 -18.79
N GLN A 174 -5.60 1.68 -17.77
CA GLN A 174 -6.69 0.73 -17.95
C GLN A 174 -7.81 1.32 -18.81
N THR A 175 -8.19 2.57 -18.56
CA THR A 175 -9.19 3.29 -19.37
C THR A 175 -8.69 3.46 -20.81
N LEU A 176 -7.41 3.78 -21.01
CA LEU A 176 -6.79 3.91 -22.34
C LEU A 176 -6.86 2.61 -23.13
N VAL A 177 -6.43 1.48 -22.54
CA VAL A 177 -6.52 0.16 -23.19
C VAL A 177 -7.98 -0.21 -23.42
N THR A 178 -8.87 0.08 -22.47
CA THR A 178 -10.30 -0.22 -22.62
C THR A 178 -10.92 0.57 -23.78
N ARG A 179 -10.59 1.87 -23.94
CA ARG A 179 -11.04 2.69 -25.08
C ARG A 179 -10.62 2.10 -26.42
N PHE A 180 -9.38 1.63 -26.49
CA PHE A 180 -8.87 0.98 -27.68
C PHE A 180 -9.64 -0.30 -28.03
N VAL A 181 -9.81 -1.17 -27.04
CA VAL A 181 -10.49 -2.47 -27.21
C VAL A 181 -11.97 -2.31 -27.50
N THR A 182 -12.65 -1.33 -26.88
CA THR A 182 -14.08 -1.06 -27.14
C THR A 182 -14.30 -0.49 -28.53
N CYS A 183 -13.49 0.51 -28.91
CA CYS A 183 -13.54 1.17 -30.20
C CYS A 183 -13.24 0.21 -31.36
N MET A 184 -12.20 -0.61 -31.19
CA MET A 184 -11.64 -1.47 -32.22
C MET A 184 -11.45 -0.72 -33.55
N PRO A 185 -10.38 0.08 -33.68
CA PRO A 185 -10.13 0.87 -34.87
C PRO A 185 -10.09 0.03 -36.15
N GLU A 186 -10.46 0.61 -37.29
CA GLU A 186 -10.32 -0.04 -38.58
C GLU A 186 -8.85 -0.38 -38.88
N TRP A 187 -8.61 -1.62 -39.29
CA TRP A 187 -7.29 -2.10 -39.67
C TRP A 187 -7.22 -2.38 -41.16
N ASN A 188 -6.21 -1.82 -41.83
CA ASN A 188 -5.89 -2.16 -43.20
C ASN A 188 -4.71 -3.15 -43.22
N SER A 189 -5.02 -4.42 -43.46
CA SER A 189 -4.02 -5.49 -43.51
C SER A 189 -3.02 -5.36 -44.67
N ALA A 190 -3.37 -4.68 -45.76
CA ALA A 190 -2.49 -4.54 -46.93
C ALA A 190 -1.34 -3.55 -46.66
N ASN A 191 -1.60 -2.50 -45.88
CA ASN A 191 -0.62 -1.45 -45.56
C ASN A 191 -0.12 -1.52 -44.12
N GLN A 192 -0.60 -2.49 -43.32
CA GLN A 192 -0.35 -2.61 -41.89
C GLN A 192 -0.58 -1.29 -41.15
N SER A 193 -1.71 -0.63 -41.41
CA SER A 193 -2.02 0.70 -40.87
C SER A 193 -3.44 0.79 -40.33
N THR A 194 -3.63 1.63 -39.31
CA THR A 194 -4.95 1.99 -38.76
C THR A 194 -5.40 3.36 -39.25
N THR A 195 -6.72 3.58 -39.37
CA THR A 195 -7.31 4.91 -39.61
C THR A 195 -7.66 5.65 -38.33
N GLY A 196 -7.60 4.97 -37.17
CA GLY A 196 -8.03 5.50 -35.87
C GLY A 196 -9.55 5.66 -35.72
N ILE A 197 -10.34 5.33 -36.76
CA ILE A 197 -11.80 5.39 -36.75
C ILE A 197 -12.34 4.09 -36.14
N CYS A 198 -13.25 4.22 -35.17
CA CYS A 198 -13.87 3.08 -34.50
C CYS A 198 -14.82 2.32 -35.42
N GLN A 199 -14.67 0.99 -35.49
CA GLN A 199 -15.62 0.13 -36.21
C GLN A 199 -17.00 0.12 -35.54
N ARG A 200 -17.06 0.39 -34.23
CA ARG A 200 -18.31 0.53 -33.47
C ARG A 200 -18.65 2.01 -33.29
N PRO A 201 -19.62 2.58 -34.03
CA PRO A 201 -19.92 4.00 -33.91
C PRO A 201 -20.47 4.39 -32.53
N GLN A 202 -21.00 3.45 -31.74
CA GLN A 202 -21.52 3.72 -30.39
C GLN A 202 -20.42 4.04 -29.36
N THR A 203 -19.16 3.76 -29.65
CA THR A 203 -18.05 3.99 -28.71
C THR A 203 -17.45 5.38 -28.83
N THR A 204 -17.79 6.12 -29.89
CA THR A 204 -17.37 7.50 -30.09
C THR A 204 -18.58 8.41 -29.98
N ALA A 205 -18.51 9.39 -29.09
CA ALA A 205 -19.58 10.35 -28.94
C ALA A 205 -19.66 11.30 -30.14
N ILE A 206 -20.89 11.68 -30.51
CA ILE A 206 -21.14 12.59 -31.63
C ILE A 206 -20.64 14.00 -31.25
N ALA A 207 -19.87 14.62 -32.14
CA ALA A 207 -19.42 15.99 -31.97
C ALA A 207 -20.62 16.95 -31.87
N SER A 208 -20.78 17.56 -30.69
CA SER A 208 -21.83 18.53 -30.42
C SER A 208 -21.32 19.55 -29.40
N SER A 209 -21.67 20.81 -29.58
CA SER A 209 -21.15 21.90 -28.74
C SER A 209 -21.49 21.73 -27.25
N GLU A 210 -22.68 21.22 -26.93
CA GLU A 210 -23.10 20.98 -25.54
C GLU A 210 -22.30 19.85 -24.88
N LEU A 211 -22.09 18.74 -25.60
CA LEU A 211 -21.30 17.63 -25.09
C LEU A 211 -19.82 18.00 -24.97
N ASP A 212 -19.27 18.68 -25.97
CA ASP A 212 -17.86 19.09 -26.00
C ASP A 212 -17.56 20.05 -24.84
N ASN A 213 -18.46 20.98 -24.53
CA ASN A 213 -18.34 21.84 -23.35
C ASN A 213 -18.39 21.04 -22.04
N THR A 214 -19.19 19.98 -21.98
CA THR A 214 -19.27 19.08 -20.82
C THR A 214 -18.01 18.25 -20.64
N LEU A 215 -17.44 17.75 -21.73
CA LEU A 215 -16.18 16.99 -21.72
C LEU A 215 -15.00 17.87 -21.31
N LEU A 216 -14.94 19.11 -21.82
CA LEU A 216 -13.90 20.06 -21.45
C LEU A 216 -14.03 20.61 -20.02
N SER A 217 -15.25 20.71 -19.50
CA SER A 217 -15.46 21.12 -18.10
C SER A 217 -14.93 20.05 -17.12
N ALA A 218 -14.94 18.76 -17.52
CA ALA A 218 -14.33 17.70 -16.72
C ALA A 218 -12.82 17.91 -16.52
N LEU A 219 -12.09 18.37 -17.55
CA LEU A 219 -10.66 18.71 -17.42
C LEU A 219 -10.43 19.91 -16.49
N THR A 220 -11.36 20.85 -16.45
CA THR A 220 -11.26 22.05 -15.59
C THR A 220 -11.38 21.71 -14.11
N ASN A 221 -12.20 20.71 -13.79
CA ASN A 221 -12.47 20.29 -12.42
C ASN A 221 -11.51 19.20 -11.90
N ASP A 222 -10.53 18.78 -12.71
CA ASP A 222 -9.54 17.78 -12.33
C ASP A 222 -8.49 18.39 -11.39
N GLY A 223 -8.37 17.83 -10.19
CA GLY A 223 -7.44 18.30 -9.16
C GLY A 223 -5.95 18.09 -9.51
N LEU A 224 -5.60 17.04 -10.25
CA LEU A 224 -4.22 16.77 -10.67
C LEU A 224 -3.79 17.73 -11.76
N ILE A 225 -4.67 18.05 -12.70
CA ILE A 225 -4.42 19.05 -13.74
C ILE A 225 -4.20 20.42 -13.09
N GLN A 226 -5.04 20.80 -12.12
CA GLN A 226 -4.88 22.05 -11.37
C GLN A 226 -3.56 22.09 -10.59
N GLU A 227 -3.18 21.00 -9.90
CA GLU A 227 -1.90 20.90 -9.20
C GLU A 227 -0.72 21.00 -10.16
N ALA A 228 -0.74 20.28 -11.29
CA ALA A 228 0.31 20.32 -12.30
C ALA A 228 0.51 21.71 -12.90
N LEU A 229 -0.58 22.42 -13.20
CA LEU A 229 -0.54 23.82 -13.66
C LEU A 229 0.06 24.74 -12.60
N SER A 230 -0.28 24.53 -11.33
CA SER A 230 0.28 25.31 -10.23
C SER A 230 1.79 25.10 -10.08
N ALA A 231 2.25 23.86 -10.20
CA ALA A 231 3.67 23.50 -10.13
C ALA A 231 4.49 24.09 -11.30
N LEU A 232 3.86 24.26 -12.47
CA LEU A 232 4.47 24.90 -13.63
C LEU A 232 4.53 26.43 -13.52
N GLY A 233 4.13 27.03 -12.40
CA GLY A 233 4.19 28.48 -12.17
C GLY A 233 3.16 29.28 -12.97
N LEU A 234 2.19 28.60 -13.59
CA LEU A 234 1.07 29.21 -14.31
C LEU A 234 -0.02 29.72 -13.36
N ALA A 235 0.01 29.30 -12.09
CA ALA A 235 -0.95 29.70 -11.07
C ALA A 235 -0.56 31.03 -10.41
N ASN A 236 -0.85 32.15 -11.08
CA ASN A 236 -1.01 33.44 -10.40
C ASN A 236 -2.39 34.09 -10.65
N SER A 237 -3.39 33.33 -11.14
CA SER A 237 -4.85 33.63 -11.19
C SER A 237 -5.59 32.98 -12.38
N THR A 238 -5.06 31.96 -13.03
CA THR A 238 -5.74 31.31 -14.17
C THR A 238 -6.31 29.95 -13.79
N ASP A 239 -7.61 29.89 -13.46
CA ASP A 239 -8.38 28.65 -13.58
C ASP A 239 -8.09 28.02 -14.94
N PHE A 240 -7.96 26.69 -15.03
CA PHE A 240 -7.77 25.98 -16.30
C PHE A 240 -8.82 26.40 -17.35
N SER A 241 -10.02 26.81 -16.90
CA SER A 241 -11.06 27.44 -17.71
C SER A 241 -10.56 28.63 -18.56
N SER A 242 -9.77 29.52 -17.95
CA SER A 242 -9.21 30.70 -18.63
C SER A 242 -8.13 30.31 -19.65
N ALA A 243 -7.26 29.37 -19.30
CA ALA A 243 -6.26 28.81 -20.22
C ALA A 243 -6.96 28.11 -21.40
N LEU A 244 -7.95 27.27 -21.13
CA LEU A 244 -8.77 26.59 -22.13
C LEU A 244 -9.48 27.58 -23.05
N SER A 245 -10.01 28.69 -22.51
CA SER A 245 -10.66 29.73 -23.32
C SER A 245 -9.70 30.35 -24.36
N SER A 246 -8.43 30.49 -24.00
CA SER A 246 -7.37 31.09 -24.82
C SER A 246 -6.81 30.14 -25.90
N LEU A 247 -7.11 28.84 -25.81
CA LEU A 247 -6.65 27.85 -26.78
C LEU A 247 -7.34 28.01 -28.14
N SER A 248 -6.59 27.72 -29.19
CA SER A 248 -7.10 27.67 -30.56
C SER A 248 -8.13 26.55 -30.74
N ASN A 249 -9.02 26.67 -31.73
CA ASN A 249 -10.03 25.65 -32.01
C ASN A 249 -9.40 24.30 -32.37
N SER A 250 -8.24 24.28 -33.04
CA SER A 250 -7.53 23.03 -33.36
C SER A 250 -6.96 22.36 -32.11
N THR A 251 -6.44 23.14 -31.16
CA THR A 251 -5.95 22.61 -29.87
C THR A 251 -7.09 22.02 -29.04
N LYS A 252 -8.25 22.69 -29.01
CA LYS A 252 -9.46 22.19 -28.34
C LYS A 252 -9.94 20.88 -28.95
N GLU A 253 -9.94 20.79 -30.29
CA GLU A 253 -10.34 19.56 -30.98
C GLU A 253 -9.36 18.41 -30.67
N ALA A 254 -8.06 18.66 -30.62
CA ALA A 254 -7.06 17.66 -30.23
C ALA A 254 -7.30 17.11 -28.80
N LEU A 255 -7.74 17.95 -27.86
CA LEU A 255 -8.11 17.52 -26.51
C LEU A 255 -9.46 16.77 -26.47
N LEU A 256 -10.37 17.06 -27.40
CA LEU A 256 -11.71 16.45 -27.47
C LEU A 256 -11.70 15.05 -28.08
N ILE A 257 -10.82 14.76 -29.04
CA ILE A 257 -10.72 13.44 -29.70
C ILE A 257 -10.68 12.28 -28.67
N PRO A 258 -9.77 12.27 -27.68
CA PRO A 258 -9.70 11.19 -26.71
C PRO A 258 -10.86 11.23 -25.70
N LEU A 259 -11.42 12.42 -25.42
CA LEU A 259 -12.56 12.57 -24.50
C LEU A 259 -13.86 12.05 -25.10
N ARG A 260 -14.03 12.04 -26.42
CA ARG A 260 -15.22 11.48 -27.07
C ARG A 260 -15.22 9.94 -27.07
N GLN A 261 -14.11 9.28 -26.76
CA GLN A 261 -14.02 7.82 -26.73
C GLN A 261 -14.51 7.24 -25.40
N ALA A 262 -15.38 6.22 -25.47
CA ALA A 262 -15.88 5.49 -24.31
C ALA A 262 -14.94 4.34 -23.91
N PRO A 263 -14.72 4.08 -22.60
CA PRO A 263 -15.30 4.78 -21.45
C PRO A 263 -14.66 6.16 -21.20
N GLN A 264 -15.45 7.04 -20.57
CA GLN A 264 -14.99 8.38 -20.17
C GLN A 264 -13.87 8.30 -19.13
N SER A 265 -12.96 9.27 -19.17
CA SER A 265 -11.81 9.30 -18.26
C SER A 265 -12.27 9.73 -16.87
N MET A 266 -11.92 8.93 -15.87
CA MET A 266 -12.09 9.29 -14.47
C MET A 266 -10.95 10.26 -14.10
N LEU A 267 -11.09 11.52 -14.49
CA LEU A 267 -10.14 12.62 -14.34
C LEU A 267 -9.98 13.06 -12.87
N GLY A 268 -9.42 12.17 -12.04
CA GLY A 268 -9.31 12.39 -10.60
C GLY A 268 -10.67 12.53 -9.88
N SER A 269 -11.75 12.07 -10.50
CA SER A 269 -13.09 12.10 -9.90
C SER A 269 -13.04 11.44 -8.52
N THR A 270 -13.68 12.05 -7.53
CA THR A 270 -13.83 11.48 -6.19
C THR A 270 -14.46 10.10 -6.31
N VAL A 271 -13.64 9.06 -6.24
CA VAL A 271 -14.11 7.68 -6.22
C VAL A 271 -14.74 7.42 -4.88
N ALA A 272 -15.94 6.86 -4.92
CA ALA A 272 -16.61 6.38 -3.75
C ALA A 272 -16.58 4.85 -3.78
N PRO A 273 -16.30 4.20 -2.64
CA PRO A 273 -16.53 2.77 -2.51
C PRO A 273 -18.01 2.45 -2.74
N PHE A 274 -18.30 1.23 -3.14
CA PHE A 274 -19.66 0.73 -3.08
C PHE A 274 -20.16 0.75 -1.62
N PRO A 275 -21.45 1.01 -1.40
CA PRO A 275 -22.02 0.99 -0.06
C PRO A 275 -21.81 -0.37 0.59
N VAL A 276 -21.47 -0.38 1.88
CA VAL A 276 -21.37 -1.58 2.71
C VAL A 276 -22.57 -1.71 3.64
N ASP A 277 -22.75 -2.91 4.18
CA ASP A 277 -23.74 -3.16 5.21
C ASP A 277 -23.44 -2.35 6.49
N ASP A 278 -24.50 -2.02 7.23
CA ASP A 278 -24.38 -1.31 8.51
C ASP A 278 -23.56 -2.13 9.52
N TYR A 279 -22.70 -1.45 10.29
CA TYR A 279 -21.88 -2.05 11.32
C TYR A 279 -21.77 -1.16 12.56
N THR A 280 -21.70 -1.79 13.73
CA THR A 280 -21.49 -1.09 14.99
C THR A 280 -20.02 -0.70 15.16
N SER A 281 -19.69 0.59 14.99
CA SER A 281 -18.35 1.10 15.27
C SER A 281 -18.15 1.32 16.78
N SER A 282 -17.04 0.79 17.32
CA SER A 282 -16.64 0.96 18.72
C SER A 282 -15.29 1.70 18.78
N PRO A 283 -15.28 3.04 18.70
CA PRO A 283 -14.05 3.84 18.58
C PRO A 283 -13.12 3.72 19.80
N PHE A 284 -13.63 3.25 20.94
CA PHE A 284 -12.83 3.02 22.15
C PHE A 284 -11.64 2.09 21.88
N TYR A 285 -11.85 0.95 21.22
CA TYR A 285 -10.79 -0.03 21.00
C TYR A 285 -9.71 0.49 20.06
N ALA A 286 -10.10 1.20 18.99
CA ALA A 286 -9.14 1.85 18.08
C ALA A 286 -8.26 2.89 18.78
N ASN A 287 -8.85 3.71 19.67
CA ASN A 287 -8.11 4.73 20.41
C ASN A 287 -7.18 4.13 21.48
N VAL A 288 -7.57 3.00 22.07
CA VAL A 288 -6.85 2.38 23.18
C VAL A 288 -5.87 1.32 22.70
N ALA A 289 -5.95 0.81 21.47
CA ALA A 289 -5.10 -0.25 20.92
C ALA A 289 -3.60 -0.05 21.20
N SER A 290 -3.09 1.17 21.00
CA SER A 290 -1.68 1.52 21.22
C SER A 290 -1.21 1.42 22.68
N VAL A 291 -2.14 1.56 23.64
CA VAL A 291 -1.87 1.56 25.09
C VAL A 291 -2.53 0.37 25.80
N PHE A 292 -3.30 -0.45 25.11
CA PHE A 292 -4.09 -1.50 25.76
C PHE A 292 -3.18 -2.52 26.45
N SER A 293 -2.14 -2.98 25.74
CA SER A 293 -1.15 -3.92 26.26
C SER A 293 -0.34 -3.35 27.44
N ILE A 294 0.06 -2.07 27.39
CA ILE A 294 0.90 -1.49 28.46
C ILE A 294 0.15 -1.39 29.80
N VAL A 295 -1.17 -1.20 29.77
CA VAL A 295 -2.00 -1.14 30.98
C VAL A 295 -1.97 -2.49 31.72
N PHE A 296 -2.08 -3.61 31.00
CA PHE A 296 -1.96 -4.92 31.63
C PHE A 296 -0.54 -5.21 32.11
N ILE A 297 0.49 -4.82 31.37
CA ILE A 297 1.89 -4.94 31.82
C ILE A 297 2.12 -4.17 33.12
N MET A 298 1.59 -2.95 33.23
CA MET A 298 1.65 -2.15 34.46
C MET A 298 0.96 -2.85 35.64
N ALA A 299 -0.19 -3.48 35.42
CA ALA A 299 -0.88 -4.23 36.47
C ALA A 299 -0.06 -5.44 36.95
N TYR A 300 0.55 -6.19 36.02
CA TYR A 300 1.36 -7.37 36.36
C TYR A 300 2.76 -7.06 36.89
N LEU A 301 3.29 -5.85 36.68
CA LEU A 301 4.53 -5.37 37.31
C LEU A 301 4.44 -5.43 38.84
N PHE A 302 3.29 -5.06 39.41
CA PHE A 302 3.07 -5.18 40.85
C PHE A 302 3.09 -6.65 41.30
N THR A 303 2.44 -7.53 40.55
CA THR A 303 2.37 -8.97 40.83
C THR A 303 3.75 -9.61 40.85
N ILE A 304 4.56 -9.42 39.78
CA ILE A 304 5.93 -9.98 39.73
C ILE A 304 6.82 -9.40 40.83
N SER A 305 6.71 -8.10 41.13
CA SER A 305 7.48 -7.46 42.20
C SER A 305 7.20 -8.11 43.56
N ARG A 306 5.92 -8.32 43.90
CA ARG A 306 5.54 -8.95 45.18
C ARG A 306 6.01 -10.39 45.29
N ILE A 307 5.86 -11.18 44.23
CA ILE A 307 6.35 -12.57 44.21
C ILE A 307 7.88 -12.59 44.42
N LEU A 308 8.62 -11.74 43.70
CA LEU A 308 10.08 -11.66 43.83
C LEU A 308 10.54 -11.23 45.22
N VAL A 309 9.89 -10.22 45.82
CA VAL A 309 10.23 -9.78 47.18
C VAL A 309 10.12 -10.95 48.14
N VAL A 310 9.01 -11.68 48.13
CA VAL A 310 8.79 -12.80 49.06
C VAL A 310 9.80 -13.93 48.82
N LEU A 311 9.98 -14.38 47.58
CA LEU A 311 10.89 -15.47 47.25
C LEU A 311 12.35 -15.14 47.59
N ILE A 312 12.79 -13.90 47.34
CA ILE A 312 14.16 -13.48 47.62
C ILE A 312 14.34 -13.13 49.09
N GLN A 313 13.32 -12.59 49.77
CA GLN A 313 13.39 -12.31 51.20
C GLN A 313 13.49 -13.60 52.02
N GLU A 314 12.81 -14.67 51.60
CA GLU A 314 12.97 -16.01 52.19
C GLU A 314 14.43 -16.48 52.12
N LYS A 315 15.09 -16.24 50.98
CA LYS A 315 16.52 -16.54 50.76
C LYS A 315 17.43 -15.61 51.56
N GLU A 316 17.13 -14.31 51.59
CA GLU A 316 17.91 -13.28 52.28
C GLU A 316 17.92 -13.50 53.81
N LEU A 317 16.76 -13.84 54.39
CA LEU A 317 16.60 -14.13 55.82
C LEU A 317 17.03 -15.56 56.20
N ARG A 318 17.50 -16.36 55.24
CA ARG A 318 17.85 -17.78 55.42
C ARG A 318 16.72 -18.64 55.99
N GLN A 319 15.46 -18.22 55.79
CA GLN A 319 14.29 -18.99 56.22
C GLN A 319 14.21 -20.32 55.48
N ARG A 320 14.61 -20.35 54.21
CA ARG A 320 14.70 -21.58 53.42
C ARG A 320 15.68 -22.59 54.03
N GLU A 321 16.84 -22.14 54.50
CA GLU A 321 17.84 -23.02 55.13
C GLU A 321 17.39 -23.48 56.52
N PHE A 322 16.71 -22.62 57.27
CA PHE A 322 16.08 -23.00 58.54
C PHE A 322 15.05 -24.13 58.35
N MET A 323 14.21 -24.06 57.32
CA MET A 323 13.25 -25.14 57.01
C MET A 323 13.93 -26.45 56.59
N LYS A 324 15.08 -26.38 55.90
CA LYS A 324 15.88 -27.56 55.58
C LYS A 324 16.43 -28.24 56.84
N ILE A 325 16.87 -27.46 57.84
CA ILE A 325 17.32 -27.99 59.15
C ILE A 325 16.16 -28.68 59.90
N LEU A 326 14.94 -28.18 59.77
CA LEU A 326 13.73 -28.80 60.33
C LEU A 326 13.29 -30.08 59.59
N GLY A 327 14.02 -30.51 58.57
CA GLY A 327 13.76 -31.74 57.81
C GLY A 327 12.87 -31.57 56.58
N VAL A 328 12.57 -30.34 56.15
CA VAL A 328 11.78 -30.09 54.92
C VAL A 328 12.68 -30.19 53.69
N THR A 329 12.27 -30.98 52.70
CA THR A 329 13.04 -31.09 51.44
C THR A 329 12.88 -29.85 50.57
N GLU A 330 13.92 -29.50 49.80
CA GLU A 330 13.92 -28.32 48.93
C GLU A 330 12.81 -28.37 47.87
N ARG A 331 12.54 -29.55 47.31
CA ARG A 331 11.45 -29.74 46.34
C ARG A 331 10.10 -29.39 46.94
N THR A 332 9.84 -29.79 48.18
CA THR A 332 8.58 -29.48 48.89
C THR A 332 8.42 -27.97 49.07
N ILE A 333 9.48 -27.24 49.42
CA ILE A 333 9.45 -25.78 49.58
C ILE A 333 9.07 -25.12 48.25
N THR A 334 9.76 -25.47 47.16
CA THR A 334 9.50 -24.87 45.83
C THR A 334 8.08 -25.18 45.33
N VAL A 335 7.62 -26.43 45.44
CA VAL A 335 6.27 -26.83 45.01
C VAL A 335 5.19 -26.14 45.84
N THR A 336 5.41 -25.97 47.15
CA THR A 336 4.45 -25.28 48.03
C THR A 336 4.28 -23.83 47.60
N TRP A 337 5.37 -23.08 47.43
CA TRP A 337 5.31 -21.70 46.94
C TRP A 337 4.68 -21.60 45.56
N TYR A 338 5.02 -22.51 44.66
CA TYR A 338 4.43 -22.55 43.32
C TYR A 338 2.90 -22.77 43.38
N MET A 339 2.43 -23.73 44.19
CA MET A 339 0.99 -23.96 44.36
C MET A 339 0.28 -22.80 45.06
N THR A 340 0.87 -22.19 46.08
CA THR A 340 0.29 -21.04 46.76
C THR A 340 0.08 -19.86 45.80
N TYR A 341 1.09 -19.51 45.02
CA TYR A 341 0.97 -18.43 44.04
C TYR A 341 0.09 -18.81 42.85
N ALA A 342 0.11 -20.06 42.39
CA ALA A 342 -0.81 -20.54 41.37
C ALA A 342 -2.27 -20.41 41.81
N ALA A 343 -2.59 -20.72 43.08
CA ALA A 343 -3.94 -20.53 43.63
C ALA A 343 -4.34 -19.05 43.73
N ILE A 344 -3.43 -18.17 44.14
CA ILE A 344 -3.67 -16.72 44.17
C ILE A 344 -3.94 -16.19 42.75
N LEU A 345 -3.12 -16.60 41.77
CA LEU A 345 -3.27 -16.21 40.36
C LEU A 345 -4.52 -16.80 39.74
N PHE A 346 -4.94 -18.01 40.13
CA PHE A 346 -6.20 -18.62 39.71
C PHE A 346 -7.41 -17.78 40.12
N VAL A 347 -7.47 -17.38 41.40
CA VAL A 347 -8.53 -16.48 41.89
C VAL A 347 -8.45 -15.12 41.19
N GLY A 348 -7.25 -14.58 41.00
CA GLY A 348 -7.03 -13.33 40.26
C GLY A 348 -7.52 -13.39 38.82
N ALA A 349 -7.28 -14.51 38.12
CA ALA A 349 -7.72 -14.72 36.75
C ALA A 349 -9.24 -14.85 36.64
N ILE A 350 -9.92 -15.46 37.62
CA ILE A 350 -11.40 -15.48 37.68
C ILE A 350 -11.95 -14.05 37.77
N VAL A 351 -11.40 -13.25 38.69
CA VAL A 351 -11.83 -11.85 38.87
C VAL A 351 -11.58 -11.04 37.59
N GLN A 352 -10.42 -11.20 36.96
CA GLN A 352 -10.10 -10.54 35.69
C GLN A 352 -11.02 -10.97 34.55
N ALA A 353 -11.40 -12.26 34.46
CA ALA A 353 -12.31 -12.75 33.44
C ALA A 353 -13.73 -12.18 33.60
N ILE A 354 -14.23 -12.11 34.84
CA ILE A 354 -15.55 -11.52 35.14
C ILE A 354 -15.53 -10.01 34.85
N ALA A 355 -14.48 -9.30 35.28
CA ALA A 355 -14.32 -7.87 35.00
C ALA A 355 -14.18 -7.59 33.49
N GLY A 356 -13.47 -8.46 32.76
CA GLY A 356 -13.32 -8.39 31.32
C GLY A 356 -14.65 -8.50 30.58
N LEU A 357 -15.52 -9.44 30.98
CA LEU A 357 -16.84 -9.64 30.38
C LEU A 357 -17.76 -8.41 30.54
N ALA A 358 -17.65 -7.70 31.68
CA ALA A 358 -18.51 -6.58 32.00
C ALA A 358 -18.25 -5.31 31.16
N GLY A 359 -17.10 -5.19 30.48
CA GLY A 359 -16.80 -3.96 29.75
C GLY A 359 -15.76 -4.02 28.63
N LEU A 360 -14.76 -4.92 28.71
CA LEU A 360 -13.65 -4.95 27.73
C LEU A 360 -13.82 -6.04 26.65
N PHE A 361 -14.44 -7.17 26.98
CA PHE A 361 -14.56 -8.31 26.08
C PHE A 361 -15.99 -8.87 26.07
N PRO A 362 -17.00 -8.05 25.69
CA PRO A 362 -18.41 -8.45 25.78
C PRO A 362 -18.75 -9.65 24.88
N ASN A 363 -18.03 -9.80 23.77
CA ASN A 363 -18.26 -10.87 22.79
C ASN A 363 -17.34 -12.08 22.98
N SER A 364 -16.43 -12.07 23.97
CA SER A 364 -15.51 -13.19 24.21
C SER A 364 -16.09 -14.19 25.21
N SER A 365 -15.80 -15.47 25.02
CA SER A 365 -16.21 -16.48 25.99
C SER A 365 -15.44 -16.34 27.30
N LEU A 366 -16.16 -16.40 28.43
CA LEU A 366 -15.58 -16.27 29.78
C LEU A 366 -14.43 -17.27 30.02
N ILE A 367 -14.58 -18.49 29.51
CA ILE A 367 -13.61 -19.59 29.69
C ILE A 367 -12.30 -19.27 28.99
N VAL A 368 -12.34 -18.75 27.77
CA VAL A 368 -11.13 -18.40 27.01
C VAL A 368 -10.42 -17.22 27.67
N THR A 369 -11.15 -16.19 28.08
CA THR A 369 -10.59 -15.04 28.81
C THR A 369 -9.96 -15.46 30.13
N PHE A 370 -10.60 -16.36 30.87
CA PHE A 370 -10.03 -16.95 32.09
C PHE A 370 -8.73 -17.72 31.81
N LEU A 371 -8.75 -18.62 30.84
CA LEU A 371 -7.56 -19.41 30.47
C LEU A 371 -6.41 -18.51 30.04
N PHE A 372 -6.70 -17.46 29.28
CA PHE A 372 -5.72 -16.49 28.82
C PHE A 372 -4.97 -15.82 30.00
N PHE A 373 -5.71 -15.20 30.93
CA PHE A 373 -5.09 -14.54 32.09
C PHE A 373 -4.43 -15.52 33.06
N PHE A 374 -5.00 -16.72 33.22
CA PHE A 374 -4.42 -17.74 34.10
C PHE A 374 -3.08 -18.25 33.54
N LEU A 375 -3.02 -18.63 32.27
CA LEU A 375 -1.80 -19.10 31.63
C LEU A 375 -0.73 -18.01 31.58
N PHE A 376 -1.13 -16.76 31.33
CA PHE A 376 -0.21 -15.64 31.43
C PHE A 376 0.33 -15.46 32.86
N GLY A 377 -0.52 -15.54 33.88
CA GLY A 377 -0.10 -15.53 35.28
C GLY A 377 0.91 -16.64 35.61
N MET A 378 0.69 -17.85 35.09
CA MET A 378 1.62 -18.98 35.26
C MET A 378 2.97 -18.73 34.59
N SER A 379 2.98 -18.09 33.42
CA SER A 379 4.21 -17.66 32.75
C SER A 379 4.96 -16.60 33.57
N VAL A 380 4.26 -15.61 34.12
CA VAL A 380 4.85 -14.60 35.02
C VAL A 380 5.44 -15.26 36.28
N LEU A 381 4.75 -16.25 36.85
CA LEU A 381 5.24 -17.00 38.00
C LEU A 381 6.53 -17.76 37.67
N ALA A 382 6.59 -18.44 36.53
CA ALA A 382 7.80 -19.14 36.08
C ALA A 382 8.98 -18.17 35.91
N LEU A 383 8.74 -16.99 35.31
CA LEU A 383 9.74 -15.94 35.17
C LEU A 383 10.21 -15.41 36.53
N ALA A 384 9.30 -15.22 37.48
CA ALA A 384 9.65 -14.79 38.84
C ALA A 384 10.54 -15.81 39.57
N PHE A 385 10.24 -17.11 39.43
CA PHE A 385 11.09 -18.17 39.97
C PHE A 385 12.49 -18.14 39.35
N LEU A 386 12.60 -17.99 38.02
CA LEU A 386 13.87 -17.88 37.32
C LEU A 386 14.71 -16.71 37.85
N ILE A 387 14.12 -15.51 37.92
CA ILE A 387 14.80 -14.30 38.42
C ILE A 387 15.18 -14.46 39.91
N SER A 388 14.33 -15.08 40.73
CA SER A 388 14.61 -15.27 42.16
C SER A 388 15.90 -16.06 42.44
N THR A 389 16.30 -16.94 41.51
CA THR A 389 17.54 -17.73 41.66
C THR A 389 18.80 -16.84 41.55
N LEU A 390 18.75 -15.79 40.73
CA LEU A 390 19.89 -14.93 40.40
C LEU A 390 20.24 -13.93 41.50
N PHE A 391 19.27 -13.56 42.33
CA PHE A 391 19.43 -12.51 43.34
C PHE A 391 19.43 -13.05 44.78
N SER A 392 20.11 -12.33 45.67
CA SER A 392 20.19 -12.66 47.11
C SER A 392 19.69 -11.53 48.01
N LYS A 393 19.31 -10.39 47.43
CA LYS A 393 18.79 -9.20 48.11
C LYS A 393 17.43 -8.84 47.56
N ALA A 394 16.40 -8.82 48.41
CA ALA A 394 15.00 -8.73 47.96
C ALA A 394 14.72 -7.42 47.22
N ARG A 395 15.21 -6.29 47.75
CA ARG A 395 15.03 -4.96 47.12
C ARG A 395 15.63 -4.89 45.71
N VAL A 396 16.86 -5.38 45.55
CA VAL A 396 17.57 -5.33 44.27
C VAL A 396 16.93 -6.28 43.26
N GLY A 397 16.65 -7.52 43.66
CA GLY A 397 16.08 -8.50 42.74
C GLY A 397 14.64 -8.16 42.31
N ALA A 398 13.83 -7.57 43.18
CA ALA A 398 12.51 -7.07 42.80
C ALA A 398 12.61 -5.90 41.81
N PHE A 399 13.51 -4.95 42.04
CA PHE A 399 13.73 -3.83 41.13
C PHE A 399 14.22 -4.30 39.76
N VAL A 400 15.25 -5.15 39.73
CA VAL A 400 15.78 -5.70 38.47
C VAL A 400 14.75 -6.57 37.77
N GLY A 401 13.92 -7.32 38.51
CA GLY A 401 12.85 -8.11 37.90
C GLY A 401 11.76 -7.26 37.25
N MET A 402 11.38 -6.13 37.86
CA MET A 402 10.47 -5.16 37.24
C MET A 402 11.07 -4.55 35.97
N VAL A 403 12.35 -4.14 36.01
CA VAL A 403 13.05 -3.59 34.85
C VAL A 403 13.17 -4.63 33.73
N ALA A 404 13.51 -5.87 34.05
CA ALA A 404 13.59 -6.96 33.08
C ALA A 404 12.22 -7.25 32.44
N PHE A 405 11.16 -7.29 33.24
CA PHE A 405 9.80 -7.47 32.74
C PHE A 405 9.37 -6.34 31.79
N PHE A 406 9.71 -5.09 32.13
CA PHE A 406 9.42 -3.95 31.25
C PHE A 406 10.30 -3.96 29.98
N ALA A 407 11.57 -4.35 30.08
CA ALA A 407 12.45 -4.50 28.92
C ALA A 407 11.96 -5.59 27.96
N MET A 408 11.41 -6.69 28.48
CA MET A 408 10.77 -7.73 27.66
C MET A 408 9.53 -7.21 26.94
N TYR A 409 8.75 -6.30 27.56
CA TYR A 409 7.67 -5.60 26.87
C TYR A 409 8.20 -4.65 25.78
N ALA A 410 9.30 -3.93 26.01
CA ALA A 410 9.85 -3.07 24.95
C ALA A 410 10.22 -3.86 23.68
N ILE A 411 10.64 -5.13 23.82
CA ILE A 411 10.89 -6.04 22.69
C ILE A 411 9.58 -6.35 21.93
N SER A 412 8.42 -6.36 22.59
CA SER A 412 7.15 -6.62 21.90
C SER A 412 6.80 -5.56 20.86
N GLN A 413 7.25 -4.33 21.06
CA GLN A 413 7.00 -3.21 20.14
C GLN A 413 7.75 -3.36 18.81
N GLY A 414 8.73 -4.27 18.71
CA GLY A 414 9.43 -4.58 17.48
C GLY A 414 8.70 -5.56 16.56
N PHE A 415 7.61 -6.19 17.00
CA PHE A 415 6.84 -7.12 16.17
C PHE A 415 5.70 -6.39 15.46
N SER A 416 5.62 -6.57 14.13
CA SER A 416 4.55 -6.04 13.28
C SER A 416 3.66 -7.16 12.74
N THR A 417 2.55 -6.79 12.08
CA THR A 417 1.67 -7.73 11.37
C THR A 417 2.43 -8.56 10.34
N GLY A 418 3.36 -7.95 9.59
CA GLY A 418 4.23 -8.61 8.60
C GLY A 418 5.39 -9.44 9.15
N THR A 419 5.56 -9.54 10.47
CA THR A 419 6.63 -10.38 11.04
C THR A 419 6.26 -11.87 10.94
N ALA A 420 7.20 -12.69 10.46
CA ALA A 420 7.03 -14.14 10.31
C ALA A 420 6.56 -14.83 11.60
N GLU A 421 5.66 -15.82 11.46
CA GLU A 421 5.06 -16.54 12.59
C GLU A 421 6.10 -17.20 13.50
N GLY A 422 7.14 -17.80 12.92
CA GLY A 422 8.23 -18.42 13.69
C GLY A 422 8.94 -17.43 14.61
N THR A 423 9.13 -16.19 14.16
CA THR A 423 9.76 -15.13 14.98
C THR A 423 8.83 -14.71 16.13
N LYS A 424 7.52 -14.62 15.89
CA LYS A 424 6.51 -14.33 16.93
C LYS A 424 6.44 -15.46 17.99
N GLN A 425 6.56 -16.72 17.57
CA GLN A 425 6.60 -17.87 18.47
C GLN A 425 7.82 -17.84 19.40
N ILE A 426 9.01 -17.56 18.84
CA ILE A 426 10.24 -17.41 19.65
C ILE A 426 10.14 -16.21 20.58
N GLY A 427 9.61 -15.08 20.08
CA GLY A 427 9.38 -13.88 20.89
C GLY A 427 8.47 -14.12 22.09
N SER A 428 7.48 -15.00 21.94
CA SER A 428 6.51 -15.37 22.98
C SER A 428 7.11 -16.15 24.16
N LEU A 429 8.39 -16.58 24.08
CA LEU A 429 9.13 -17.08 25.25
C LEU A 429 9.31 -16.01 26.32
N LEU A 430 9.31 -14.73 25.93
CA LEU A 430 9.28 -13.61 26.85
C LEU A 430 7.84 -13.34 27.26
N SER A 431 7.52 -13.56 28.54
CA SER A 431 6.14 -13.50 29.04
C SER A 431 5.36 -12.24 28.59
N PRO A 432 5.93 -11.01 28.67
CA PRO A 432 5.24 -9.79 28.21
C PRO A 432 4.90 -9.75 26.72
N VAL A 433 5.72 -10.37 25.86
CA VAL A 433 5.50 -10.42 24.41
C VAL A 433 4.28 -11.28 24.08
N ALA A 434 4.12 -12.40 24.78
CA ALA A 434 2.94 -13.26 24.61
C ALA A 434 1.63 -12.52 24.97
N LEU A 435 1.64 -11.72 26.04
CA LEU A 435 0.48 -10.93 26.43
C LEU A 435 0.16 -9.86 25.40
N SER A 436 1.15 -9.06 24.97
CA SER A 436 0.91 -7.99 24.02
C SER A 436 0.35 -8.52 22.70
N LEU A 437 0.87 -9.66 22.22
CA LEU A 437 0.36 -10.30 21.00
C LEU A 437 -1.08 -10.83 21.19
N GLY A 438 -1.41 -11.36 22.36
CA GLY A 438 -2.75 -11.89 22.66
C GLY A 438 -3.81 -10.83 22.96
N VAL A 439 -3.39 -9.62 23.34
CA VAL A 439 -4.27 -8.49 23.71
C VAL A 439 -4.37 -7.45 22.58
N ASN A 440 -3.67 -7.63 21.46
CA ASN A 440 -3.80 -6.75 20.30
C ASN A 440 -5.25 -6.66 19.83
N VAL A 441 -5.77 -5.43 19.74
CA VAL A 441 -7.15 -5.08 19.35
C VAL A 441 -7.16 -4.28 18.08
#